data_AF-A0A9D0M630-F1
#
_entry.id   AF-A0A9D0M630-F1
#
_cell.length_a   1.000
_cell.length_b   1.000
_cell.length_c   1.000
_cell.angle_alpha   90.00
_cell.angle_beta   90.00
_cell.angle_gamma   90.00
#
_symmetry.space_group_name_H-M   'P 1'
#
loop_
_entity.id
_entity.type
_entity.pdbx_description
1 polymer ?
#
loop_
_entity_poly.entity_id
_entity_poly.type
_entity_poly.pdbx_seq_one_letter_code
_entity_poly.pdbx_strand_id
1 'polypeptide(L)'
;MQTKILFVISSLRQCGPVRQLSYILRFLDRKSFSPVVVRLSREKADSMEPLFREMKIPVYTIPFRNKDIFMGKRDIQKRILHEFDPSIIHVH
;
A
#
# COMPACT_ATOMS: atom_id res chain seq x y z
N MET A 1 15.70 12.75 -9.10
CA MET A 1 14.89 11.55 -9.43
C MET A 1 14.36 11.01 -8.11
N GLN A 2 13.07 10.67 -8.00
CA GLN A 2 12.48 10.20 -6.74
C GLN A 2 12.52 8.66 -6.64
N THR A 3 12.83 8.13 -5.46
CA THR A 3 12.76 6.70 -5.16
C THR A 3 11.31 6.31 -4.91
N LYS A 4 10.78 5.38 -5.71
CA LYS A 4 9.40 4.87 -5.53
C LYS A 4 9.36 3.85 -4.40
N ILE A 5 8.54 4.09 -3.39
CA ILE A 5 8.34 3.16 -2.27
C ILE A 5 6.93 2.61 -2.35
N LEU A 6 6.80 1.29 -2.41
CA LEU A 6 5.52 0.60 -2.34
C LEU A 6 5.30 0.01 -0.95
N PHE A 7 4.27 0.51 -0.26
CA PHE A 7 3.79 -0.03 1.00
C PHE A 7 2.69 -1.04 0.73
N VAL A 8 2.94 -2.32 1.01
CA VAL A 8 1.94 -3.38 0.86
C VAL A 8 1.34 -3.68 2.22
N ILE A 9 0.02 -3.56 2.32
CA ILE A 9 -0.73 -3.79 3.57
C ILE A 9 -1.97 -4.63 3.33
N SER A 10 -2.43 -5.36 4.34
CA SER A 10 -3.69 -6.13 4.24
C SER A 10 -4.92 -5.21 4.13
N SER A 11 -5.05 -4.22 5.02
CA SER A 11 -6.17 -3.28 5.12
C SER A 11 -5.73 -1.96 5.75
N LEU A 12 -6.51 -0.88 5.60
CA LEU A 12 -6.28 0.38 6.31
C LEU A 12 -7.10 0.49 7.60
N ARG A 13 -7.36 -0.63 8.27
CA ARG A 13 -8.10 -0.66 9.55
C ARG A 13 -7.48 0.29 10.57
N GLN A 14 -8.31 0.94 11.38
CA GLN A 14 -7.85 1.76 12.49
C GLN A 14 -7.16 0.94 13.59
N CYS A 15 -5.84 0.74 13.46
CA CYS A 15 -5.01 0.03 14.42
C CYS A 15 -3.60 0.64 14.53
N GLY A 16 -2.82 0.17 15.50
CA GLY A 16 -1.46 0.66 15.78
C GLY A 16 -0.54 0.69 14.54
N PRO A 17 -0.38 -0.43 13.82
CA PRO A 17 0.46 -0.46 12.61
C PRO A 17 0.05 0.52 11.51
N VAL A 18 -1.26 0.66 11.24
CA VAL A 18 -1.74 1.61 10.21
C VAL A 18 -1.54 3.05 10.66
N ARG A 19 -1.70 3.35 11.96
CA ARG A 19 -1.34 4.67 12.51
C ARG A 19 0.16 4.93 12.38
N GLN A 20 1.02 3.96 12.68
CA GLN A 20 2.47 4.10 12.49
C GLN A 20 2.83 4.40 11.03
N LEU A 21 2.25 3.64 10.10
CA LEU A 21 2.39 3.89 8.66
C LEU A 21 1.97 5.33 8.30
N SER A 22 0.86 5.82 8.85
CA SER A 22 0.41 7.18 8.59
C SER A 22 1.41 8.25 9.05
N TYR A 23 2.11 8.03 10.18
CA TYR A 23 3.15 8.95 10.66
C TYR A 23 4.40 8.90 9.78
N ILE A 24 4.84 7.70 9.37
CA ILE A 24 5.96 7.55 8.43
C ILE A 24 5.64 8.31 7.14
N LEU A 25 4.47 8.06 6.55
CA LEU A 25 4.07 8.70 5.31
C LEU A 25 3.90 10.22 5.46
N ARG A 26 3.42 10.71 6.61
CA ARG A 26 3.26 12.14 6.90
C ARG A 26 4.58 12.90 6.87
N PHE A 27 5.64 12.31 7.41
CA PHE A 27 6.94 12.96 7.57
C PHE A 27 8.00 12.50 6.57
N LEU A 28 7.67 11.59 5.66
CA LEU A 28 8.56 11.15 4.59
C LEU A 28 8.90 12.30 3.64
N ASP A 29 10.18 12.50 3.36
CA ASP A 29 10.65 13.51 2.40
C ASP A 29 10.15 13.22 0.98
N ARG A 30 9.13 13.97 0.56
CA ARG A 30 8.49 13.87 -0.75
C ARG A 30 9.35 14.37 -1.91
N LYS A 31 10.48 15.05 -1.64
CA LYS A 31 11.43 15.44 -2.69
C LYS A 31 12.32 14.26 -3.10
N SER A 32 12.61 13.38 -2.16
CA SER A 32 13.46 12.20 -2.37
C SER A 32 12.65 10.94 -2.62
N PHE A 33 11.45 10.82 -2.05
CA PHE A 33 10.64 9.60 -2.07
C PHE A 33 9.21 9.82 -2.59
N SER A 34 8.74 8.88 -3.40
CA SER A 34 7.37 8.83 -3.91
C SER A 34 6.66 7.58 -3.38
N PRO A 35 5.89 7.69 -2.28
CA PRO A 35 5.23 6.54 -1.70
C PRO A 35 3.89 6.23 -2.36
N VAL A 36 3.59 4.94 -2.49
CA VAL A 36 2.29 4.41 -2.89
C VAL A 36 1.89 3.33 -1.90
N VAL A 37 0.62 3.28 -1.51
CA VAL A 37 0.06 2.22 -0.68
C VAL A 37 -0.79 1.29 -1.54
N VAL A 38 -0.54 -0.01 -1.43
CA VAL A 38 -1.38 -1.06 -2.00
C VAL A 38 -2.00 -1.86 -0.86
N ARG A 39 -3.33 -1.91 -0.83
CA ARG A 39 -4.07 -2.81 0.06
C ARG A 39 -4.52 -4.08 -0.67
N LEU A 40 -4.46 -5.20 0.04
CA LEU A 40 -4.80 -6.52 -0.50
C LEU A 40 -6.26 -6.96 -0.28
N SER A 41 -7.01 -6.22 0.55
CA SER A 41 -8.42 -6.50 0.84
C SER A 41 -9.31 -5.29 0.57
N ARG A 42 -10.61 -5.53 0.40
CA ARG A 42 -11.60 -4.46 0.36
C ARG A 42 -11.74 -3.85 1.75
N GLU A 43 -11.95 -2.55 1.76
CA GLU A 43 -12.01 -1.78 3.00
C GLU A 43 -13.32 -1.99 3.75
N LYS A 44 -13.27 -1.86 5.09
CA LYS A 44 -14.42 -1.93 5.99
C LYS A 44 -14.79 -0.53 6.50
N ALA A 45 -15.87 -0.44 7.26
CA ALA A 45 -16.38 0.83 7.79
C ALA A 45 -15.40 1.58 8.72
N ASP A 46 -14.47 0.87 9.37
CA ASP A 46 -13.49 1.39 10.34
C ASP A 46 -12.12 1.76 9.72
N SER A 47 -12.14 2.30 8.50
CA SER A 47 -10.93 2.61 7.74
C SER A 47 -10.27 3.94 8.07
N MET A 48 -8.95 3.95 8.04
CA MET A 48 -8.12 5.15 8.02
C MET A 48 -7.91 5.72 6.60
N GLU A 49 -8.51 5.17 5.54
CA GLU A 49 -8.35 5.68 4.16
C GLU A 49 -8.56 7.20 4.02
N PRO A 50 -9.56 7.85 4.69
CA PRO A 50 -9.72 9.31 4.62
C PRO A 50 -8.45 10.08 5.01
N LEU A 51 -7.71 9.61 6.02
CA LEU A 51 -6.46 10.22 6.47
C LEU A 51 -5.37 10.12 5.39
N PHE A 52 -5.27 8.97 4.72
CA PHE A 52 -4.29 8.78 3.63
C PHE A 52 -4.62 9.68 2.43
N ARG A 53 -5.91 9.84 2.13
CA ARG A 53 -6.41 10.75 1.09
C ARG A 53 -6.11 12.21 1.41
N GLU A 54 -6.32 12.63 2.65
CA GLU A 54 -5.99 13.98 3.13
C GLU A 54 -4.49 14.29 2.98
N MET A 55 -3.64 13.32 3.31
CA MET A 55 -2.18 13.40 3.12
C MET A 55 -1.73 13.28 1.65
N LYS A 56 -2.69 13.19 0.70
CA LYS A 56 -2.47 13.00 -0.74
C LYS A 56 -1.60 11.78 -1.05
N ILE A 57 -1.75 10.71 -0.27
CA ILE A 57 -1.12 9.42 -0.53
C ILE A 57 -2.00 8.60 -1.48
N PRO A 58 -1.47 8.15 -2.62
CA PRO A 58 -2.17 7.21 -3.49
C PRO A 58 -2.38 5.87 -2.77
N VAL A 59 -3.64 5.42 -2.72
CA VAL A 59 -4.02 4.10 -2.19
C VAL A 59 -4.70 3.32 -3.29
N TYR A 60 -4.15 2.15 -3.61
CA TYR A 60 -4.71 1.23 -4.60
C TYR A 60 -5.20 -0.04 -3.91
N THR A 61 -6.25 -0.64 -4.45
CA THR A 61 -6.77 -1.92 -3.98
C THR A 61 -6.48 -2.99 -5.01
N ILE A 62 -5.71 -4.00 -4.62
CA ILE A 62 -5.55 -5.23 -5.39
C ILE A 62 -6.24 -6.33 -4.61
N PRO A 63 -7.54 -6.58 -4.88
CA PRO A 63 -8.28 -7.55 -4.09
C PRO A 63 -7.70 -8.94 -4.32
N PHE A 64 -7.21 -9.56 -3.26
CA PHE A 64 -6.83 -10.97 -3.23
C PHE A 64 -8.10 -11.81 -3.46
N ARG A 65 -8.23 -12.43 -4.62
CA ARG A 65 -9.34 -13.32 -4.97
C ARG A 65 -9.01 -14.73 -4.48
N ASN A 66 -10.04 -15.54 -4.20
CA ASN A 66 -9.83 -16.97 -3.85
C ASN A 66 -9.07 -17.75 -4.93
N LYS A 67 -9.16 -17.31 -6.20
CA LYS A 67 -8.37 -17.87 -7.32
C LYS A 67 -6.87 -17.58 -7.20
N ASP A 68 -6.47 -16.52 -6.49
CA ASP A 68 -5.07 -16.16 -6.29
C ASP A 68 -4.37 -17.07 -5.26
N ILE A 69 -5.15 -17.71 -4.39
CA ILE A 69 -4.67 -18.80 -3.51
C ILE A 69 -4.26 -20.00 -4.37
N PHE A 70 -5.03 -20.30 -5.43
CA PHE A 70 -4.79 -21.41 -6.36
C PHE A 70 -3.77 -21.09 -7.47
N MET A 71 -3.73 -19.85 -7.98
CA MET A 71 -2.80 -19.41 -9.05
C MET A 71 -1.40 -19.06 -8.53
N GLY A 72 -1.19 -19.13 -7.21
CA GLY A 72 0.10 -18.95 -6.58
C GLY A 72 0.49 -17.49 -6.42
N LYS A 73 1.17 -17.20 -5.30
CA LYS A 73 1.63 -15.86 -4.89
C LYS A 73 2.46 -15.11 -5.95
N ARG A 74 3.00 -15.80 -6.97
CA ARG A 74 3.87 -15.24 -8.01
C ARG A 74 3.15 -14.29 -8.97
N ASP A 75 1.88 -14.55 -9.30
CA ASP A 75 1.17 -13.74 -10.29
C ASP A 75 0.77 -12.38 -9.72
N ILE A 76 0.35 -12.33 -8.45
CA ILE A 76 0.10 -11.06 -7.75
C ILE A 76 1.40 -10.26 -7.63
N GLN A 77 2.51 -10.91 -7.25
CA GLN A 77 3.80 -10.25 -7.16
C GLN A 77 4.21 -9.64 -8.50
N LYS A 78 4.12 -10.40 -9.59
CA LYS A 78 4.41 -9.90 -10.94
C LYS A 78 3.53 -8.72 -11.31
N ARG A 79 2.22 -8.79 -11.03
CA ARG A 79 1.30 -7.69 -11.30
C ARG A 79 1.67 -6.44 -10.50
N ILE A 80 1.94 -6.57 -9.21
CA ILE A 80 2.35 -5.46 -8.34
C ILE A 80 3.66 -4.84 -8.85
N LEU A 81 4.66 -5.67 -9.17
CA LEU A 81 5.95 -5.20 -9.66
C LEU A 81 5.84 -4.50 -11.01
N HIS A 82 5.03 -5.06 -11.92
CA HIS A 82 4.82 -4.49 -13.24
C HIS A 82 3.99 -3.19 -13.21
N GLU A 83 2.97 -3.12 -12.35
CA GLU A 83 2.05 -1.97 -12.28
C GLU A 83 2.69 -0.77 -11.58
N PHE A 84 3.49 -0.99 -10.53
CA PHE A 84 4.04 0.10 -9.71
C PHE A 84 5.53 0.37 -9.95
N ASP A 85 6.28 -0.60 -10.48
CA ASP A 85 7.73 -0.50 -10.72
C ASP A 85 8.48 0.11 -9.50
N PRO A 86 8.35 -0.49 -8.30
CA PRO A 86 8.88 0.11 -7.10
C PRO A 86 10.39 -0.09 -6.97
N SER A 87 11.09 0.91 -6.44
CA SER A 87 12.50 0.79 -6.06
C SER A 87 12.66 0.11 -4.70
N ILE A 88 11.69 0.31 -3.80
CA ILE A 88 11.66 -0.26 -2.45
C ILE A 88 10.26 -0.81 -2.20
N ILE A 89 10.18 -1.99 -1.58
CA ILE A 89 8.93 -2.57 -1.08
C ILE A 89 9.02 -2.68 0.43
N HIS A 90 8.00 -2.17 1.12
CA HIS A 90 7.83 -2.30 2.57
C HIS A 90 6.52 -3.04 2.86
N VAL A 91 6.59 -4.10 3.66
CA VAL A 91 5.44 -4.98 3.95
C VAL A 91 5.07 -4.86 5.42
N HIS A 92 3.78 -4.70 5.69
CA HIS A 92 3.19 -4.64 7.04
C HIS A 92 2.07 -5.66 7.24
#